data_AF-A0A849QX36-F1
#
_entry.id   AF-A0A849QX36-F1
#
_cell.length_a   1.000
_cell.length_b   1.000
_cell.length_c   1.000
_cell.angle_alpha   90.00
_cell.angle_beta   90.00
_cell.angle_gamma   90.00
#
_symmetry.space_group_name_H-M   'P 1'
#
loop_
_entity.id
_entity.type
_entity.pdbx_description
1 polymer ?
#
loop_
_entity_poly.entity_id
_entity_poly.type
_entity_poly.pdbx_seq_one_letter_code
_entity_poly.pdbx_strand_id
1 'polypeptide(L)'
;MGLFDTIYFDEAYTCPNCQGKIDSVQVKAFENMLEDFHVKDCVGHAEEIGILKEELHCDKCSKFTGKSIYIVMNRGILMGTRESVEEAEKLLNSMNQEKLVLWYHDLYKRCLREREQKQTYARFLSDVREWYGERVYERPETDSGIGQLRFMWNSSHLKGALGPIESIERFITYNEMREGLDELREEGKEILDIYYAEEMSPGEEEWSVDVYQDELNERCRLNWTWTVMNKKQLERDNEKEDELPEWMVVVEEPFSDEVVCKAVEKWLRGRGYEFGVRMIELEQARGSGLIKALRDRREELEKGETMPMERLERELEEEENKRSVDFIDAKGDKRKVYYYDGFYGSVVADVESDRLLGKIEGIDEDIVYEGRTVRECEQRFREAVSRYKKK
;
A
#
# COMPACT_ATOMS: atom_id res chain seq x y z
N MET A 1 -2.10 -25.70 -22.76
CA MET A 1 -1.35 -24.43 -22.83
C MET A 1 -0.15 -24.60 -21.90
N GLY A 2 1.07 -24.44 -22.40
CA GLY A 2 2.27 -24.54 -21.57
C GLY A 2 2.52 -23.20 -20.87
N LEU A 3 3.11 -23.24 -19.68
CA LEU A 3 3.65 -22.06 -19.00
C LEU A 3 4.96 -21.72 -19.71
N PHE A 4 5.12 -20.49 -20.21
CA PHE A 4 6.33 -20.03 -20.87
C PHE A 4 6.81 -18.75 -20.22
N ASP A 5 8.11 -18.65 -20.02
CA ASP A 5 8.74 -17.40 -19.60
C ASP A 5 8.93 -16.50 -20.82
N THR A 6 8.91 -15.18 -20.61
CA THR A 6 9.01 -14.19 -21.69
C THR A 6 10.31 -13.44 -21.56
N ILE A 7 11.10 -13.39 -22.64
CA ILE A 7 12.30 -12.55 -22.74
C ILE A 7 11.97 -11.35 -23.60
N TYR A 8 12.18 -10.15 -23.06
CA TYR A 8 12.09 -8.89 -23.79
C TYR A 8 13.45 -8.52 -24.38
N PHE A 9 13.45 -8.06 -25.63
CA PHE A 9 14.66 -7.66 -26.33
C PHE A 9 15.01 -6.20 -26.06
N ASP A 10 16.31 -5.89 -25.95
CA ASP A 10 16.79 -4.50 -25.91
C ASP A 10 16.43 -3.76 -27.22
N GLU A 11 16.48 -4.48 -28.34
CA GLU A 11 16.11 -3.96 -29.66
C GLU A 11 15.10 -4.91 -30.33
N ALA A 12 13.99 -4.33 -30.80
CA ALA A 12 12.93 -5.07 -31.46
C ALA A 12 13.41 -5.69 -32.78
N TYR A 13 13.09 -6.97 -32.98
CA TYR A 13 13.31 -7.62 -34.28
C TYR A 13 12.19 -7.28 -35.26
N THR A 14 12.53 -7.27 -36.55
CA THR A 14 11.54 -7.02 -37.60
C THR A 14 11.07 -8.34 -38.21
N CYS A 15 9.75 -8.55 -38.26
CA CYS A 15 9.15 -9.69 -38.92
C CYS A 15 9.39 -9.63 -40.43
N PRO A 16 9.98 -10.68 -41.05
CA PRO A 16 10.26 -10.68 -42.49
C PRO A 16 8.98 -10.67 -43.35
N ASN A 17 7.84 -11.14 -42.81
CA ASN A 17 6.59 -11.24 -43.56
C ASN A 17 5.75 -9.96 -43.55
N CYS A 18 5.62 -9.30 -42.40
CA CYS A 18 4.74 -8.12 -42.25
C CYS A 18 5.47 -6.84 -41.87
N GLN A 19 6.79 -6.88 -41.70
CA GLN A 19 7.60 -5.75 -41.22
C GLN A 19 7.17 -5.22 -39.84
N GLY A 20 6.35 -5.98 -39.11
CA GLY A 20 5.98 -5.68 -37.73
C GLY A 20 7.15 -5.89 -36.77
N LYS A 21 7.18 -5.10 -35.70
CA LYS A 21 8.12 -5.26 -34.60
C LYS A 21 7.76 -6.50 -33.76
N ILE A 22 8.79 -7.19 -33.29
CA ILE A 22 8.73 -8.32 -32.37
C ILE A 22 9.64 -7.93 -31.20
N ASP A 23 9.03 -7.65 -30.06
CA ASP A 23 9.73 -7.06 -28.90
C ASP A 23 10.09 -8.13 -27.85
N SER A 24 9.59 -9.36 -28.01
CA SER A 24 9.85 -10.46 -27.07
C SER A 24 9.80 -11.84 -27.73
N VAL A 25 10.25 -12.85 -26.97
CA VAL A 25 10.10 -14.27 -27.29
C VAL A 25 9.69 -15.06 -26.05
N GLN A 26 8.85 -16.07 -26.25
CA GLN A 26 8.50 -17.03 -25.21
C GLN A 26 9.44 -18.22 -25.23
N VAL A 27 9.95 -18.61 -24.08
CA VAL A 27 10.94 -19.68 -23.94
C VAL A 27 10.48 -20.73 -22.95
N LYS A 28 10.91 -21.98 -23.21
CA LYS A 28 10.61 -23.15 -22.36
C LYS A 28 11.80 -23.61 -21.51
N ALA A 29 12.95 -23.00 -21.74
CA ALA A 29 14.24 -23.50 -21.29
C ALA A 29 14.51 -23.28 -19.80
N PHE A 30 13.69 -22.46 -19.15
CA PHE A 30 13.81 -22.09 -17.74
C PHE A 30 12.80 -22.86 -16.89
N GLU A 31 12.64 -22.44 -15.64
CA GLU A 31 11.72 -23.05 -14.66
C GLU A 31 10.24 -22.94 -15.07
N ASN A 32 9.90 -22.21 -16.14
CA ASN A 32 8.54 -22.05 -16.68
C ASN A 32 7.57 -21.46 -15.65
N MET A 33 8.03 -20.41 -14.97
CA MET A 33 7.31 -19.75 -13.87
C MET A 33 6.43 -18.58 -14.35
N LEU A 34 6.29 -18.39 -15.67
CA LEU A 34 5.64 -17.21 -16.27
C LEU A 34 6.36 -15.91 -15.86
N GLU A 35 7.68 -15.97 -15.78
CA GLU A 35 8.51 -14.81 -15.45
C GLU A 35 8.82 -13.99 -16.71
N ASP A 36 8.94 -12.67 -16.52
CA ASP A 36 9.33 -11.70 -17.52
C ASP A 36 10.80 -11.33 -17.29
N PHE A 37 11.65 -11.48 -18.30
CA PHE A 37 13.09 -11.26 -18.22
C PHE A 37 13.59 -10.21 -19.22
N HIS A 38 14.50 -9.38 -18.76
CA HIS A 38 15.23 -8.38 -19.54
C HIS A 38 16.74 -8.65 -19.49
N VAL A 39 17.47 -8.02 -20.40
CA VAL A 39 18.93 -8.13 -20.43
C VAL A 39 19.51 -7.64 -19.11
N LYS A 40 20.43 -8.44 -18.54
CA LYS A 40 21.01 -8.35 -17.19
C LYS A 40 20.13 -8.86 -16.05
N ASP A 41 19.01 -9.51 -16.32
CA ASP A 41 18.27 -10.22 -15.28
C ASP A 41 18.89 -11.58 -14.96
N CYS A 42 18.63 -12.05 -13.74
CA CYS A 42 19.00 -13.39 -13.31
C CYS A 42 17.93 -14.38 -13.76
N VAL A 43 18.28 -15.28 -14.68
CA VAL A 43 17.41 -16.30 -15.28
C VAL A 43 17.65 -17.72 -14.74
N GLY A 44 18.71 -17.92 -13.96
CA GLY A 44 19.07 -19.25 -13.44
C GLY A 44 20.24 -19.25 -12.45
N HIS A 45 20.84 -20.42 -12.23
CA HIS A 45 21.95 -20.58 -11.30
C HIS A 45 23.30 -20.05 -11.83
N ALA A 46 24.21 -19.70 -10.92
CA ALA A 46 25.56 -19.19 -11.22
C ALA A 46 26.42 -20.11 -12.12
N GLU A 47 26.04 -21.38 -12.23
CA GLU A 47 26.74 -22.39 -13.03
C GLU A 47 26.17 -22.50 -14.45
N GLU A 48 25.00 -21.91 -14.70
CA GLU A 48 24.32 -21.98 -16.00
C GLU A 48 24.98 -21.05 -17.01
N ILE A 49 25.66 -21.66 -17.99
CA ILE A 49 26.33 -20.98 -19.09
C ILE A 49 25.86 -21.65 -20.37
N GLY A 50 25.30 -20.89 -21.31
CA GLY A 50 24.77 -21.48 -22.52
C GLY A 50 24.26 -20.47 -23.54
N ILE A 51 24.01 -21.00 -24.74
CA ILE A 51 23.35 -20.28 -25.82
C ILE A 51 22.11 -21.08 -26.20
N LEU A 52 20.93 -20.48 -26.01
CA LEU A 52 19.66 -21.07 -26.37
C LEU A 52 19.24 -20.56 -27.76
N LYS A 53 18.86 -21.47 -28.65
CA LYS A 53 18.31 -21.10 -29.97
C LYS A 53 16.79 -21.13 -29.91
N GLU A 54 16.16 -20.02 -30.27
CA GLU A 54 14.70 -19.92 -30.33
C GLU A 54 14.23 -19.31 -31.66
N GLU A 55 13.03 -19.68 -32.10
CA GLU A 55 12.43 -19.15 -33.32
C GLU A 55 11.46 -18.00 -33.00
N LEU A 56 11.61 -16.87 -33.70
CA LEU A 56 10.77 -15.71 -33.49
C LEU A 56 9.34 -15.97 -33.96
N HIS A 57 8.38 -15.75 -33.07
CA HIS A 57 6.95 -15.70 -33.36
C HIS A 57 6.52 -14.26 -33.64
N CYS A 58 5.68 -14.05 -34.67
CA CYS A 58 5.10 -12.75 -34.94
C CYS A 58 3.61 -12.75 -34.65
N ASP A 59 3.17 -11.97 -33.67
CA ASP A 59 1.76 -11.93 -33.26
C ASP A 59 0.84 -11.41 -34.36
N LYS A 60 1.29 -10.41 -35.12
CA LYS A 60 0.54 -9.87 -36.27
C LYS A 60 0.29 -10.90 -37.37
N CYS A 61 1.24 -11.82 -37.58
CA CYS A 61 1.09 -12.90 -38.56
C CYS A 61 0.54 -14.19 -37.93
N SER A 62 0.48 -14.25 -36.60
CA SER A 62 0.15 -15.42 -35.79
C SER A 62 0.88 -16.69 -36.24
N LYS A 63 2.17 -16.56 -36.58
CA LYS A 63 3.03 -17.67 -37.02
C LYS A 63 4.50 -17.39 -36.72
N PHE A 64 5.27 -18.47 -36.65
CA PHE A 64 6.73 -18.41 -36.62
C PHE A 64 7.28 -17.84 -37.93
N THR A 65 8.35 -17.06 -37.80
CA THR A 65 8.91 -16.27 -38.89
C THR A 65 9.95 -17.02 -39.72
N GLY A 66 10.44 -18.19 -39.28
CA GLY A 66 11.61 -18.85 -39.85
C GLY A 66 12.94 -18.22 -39.43
N LYS A 67 12.92 -17.09 -38.72
CA LYS A 67 14.12 -16.43 -38.19
C LYS A 67 14.38 -16.93 -36.77
N SER A 68 15.57 -17.51 -36.56
CA SER A 68 16.04 -17.88 -35.24
C SER A 68 16.87 -16.77 -34.62
N ILE A 69 16.81 -16.68 -33.30
CA ILE A 69 17.68 -15.87 -32.46
C ILE A 69 18.41 -16.77 -31.46
N TYR A 70 19.50 -16.25 -30.94
CA TYR A 70 20.39 -16.91 -30.00
C TYR A 70 20.42 -16.10 -28.71
N ILE A 71 19.80 -16.64 -27.67
CA ILE A 71 19.76 -16.06 -26.33
C ILE A 71 21.00 -16.51 -25.58
N VAL A 72 21.79 -15.56 -25.09
CA VAL A 72 23.07 -15.83 -24.44
C VAL A 72 22.92 -15.71 -22.94
N MET A 73 23.35 -16.75 -22.23
CA MET A 73 23.29 -16.83 -20.78
C MET A 73 24.68 -17.12 -20.23
N ASN A 74 25.10 -16.37 -19.22
CA ASN A 74 26.38 -16.57 -18.57
C ASN A 74 26.23 -16.47 -17.07
N ARG A 75 26.53 -17.57 -16.37
CA ARG A 75 26.38 -17.71 -14.92
C ARG A 75 24.98 -17.34 -14.44
N GLY A 76 23.96 -17.82 -15.13
CA GLY A 76 22.56 -17.53 -14.79
C GLY A 76 22.10 -16.11 -15.08
N ILE A 77 22.92 -15.27 -15.74
CA ILE A 77 22.52 -13.92 -16.16
C ILE A 77 22.18 -13.93 -17.65
N LEU A 78 21.05 -13.30 -18.00
CA LEU A 78 20.67 -13.05 -19.40
C LEU A 78 21.55 -11.95 -19.99
N MET A 79 22.44 -12.30 -20.90
CA MET A 79 23.42 -11.38 -21.49
C MET A 79 22.89 -10.62 -22.71
N GLY A 80 21.81 -11.12 -23.32
CA GLY A 80 21.17 -10.55 -24.49
C GLY A 80 20.93 -11.57 -25.60
N THR A 81 20.47 -11.08 -26.76
CA THR A 81 20.12 -11.89 -27.93
C THR A 81 20.96 -11.53 -29.15
N ARG A 82 21.26 -12.52 -30.00
CA ARG A 82 22.01 -12.34 -31.26
C ARG A 82 21.36 -13.07 -32.43
N GLU A 83 21.67 -12.65 -33.64
CA GLU A 83 21.10 -13.25 -34.87
C GLU A 83 21.91 -14.45 -35.37
N SER A 84 23.16 -14.61 -34.91
CA SER A 84 24.04 -15.71 -35.30
C SER A 84 24.72 -16.36 -34.09
N VAL A 85 25.11 -17.64 -34.27
CA VAL A 85 25.87 -18.40 -33.27
C VAL A 85 27.21 -17.72 -33.01
N GLU A 86 27.88 -17.24 -34.06
CA GLU A 86 29.21 -16.62 -33.97
C GLU A 86 29.18 -15.34 -33.11
N GLU A 87 28.16 -14.51 -33.27
CA GLU A 87 27.97 -13.32 -32.45
C GLU A 87 27.60 -13.68 -31.01
N ALA A 88 26.80 -14.73 -30.82
CA ALA A 88 26.40 -15.23 -29.50
C ALA A 88 27.61 -15.77 -28.72
N GLU A 89 28.47 -16.57 -29.37
CA GLU A 89 29.73 -17.07 -28.80
C GLU A 89 30.70 -15.94 -28.49
N LYS A 90 30.78 -14.93 -29.36
CA LYS A 90 31.61 -13.74 -29.10
C LYS A 90 31.11 -12.98 -27.88
N LEU A 91 29.79 -12.79 -27.75
CA LEU A 91 29.19 -12.14 -26.57
C LEU A 91 29.51 -12.93 -25.29
N LEU A 92 29.32 -14.25 -25.33
CA LEU A 92 29.58 -15.14 -24.19
C LEU A 92 31.03 -15.04 -23.69
N ASN A 93 31.99 -14.97 -24.61
CA ASN A 93 33.43 -14.94 -24.31
C ASN A 93 34.00 -13.54 -24.05
N SER A 94 33.26 -12.47 -24.39
CA SER A 94 33.77 -11.09 -24.30
C SER A 94 33.84 -10.53 -22.87
N MET A 95 33.23 -11.21 -21.89
CA MET A 95 33.00 -10.65 -20.56
C MET A 95 34.10 -11.03 -19.56
N ASN A 96 34.42 -10.09 -18.67
CA ASN A 96 35.29 -10.34 -17.53
C ASN A 96 34.54 -11.19 -16.47
N GLN A 97 35.10 -12.36 -16.15
CA GLN A 97 34.53 -13.31 -15.19
C GLN A 97 34.35 -12.73 -13.78
N GLU A 98 35.28 -11.90 -13.31
CA GLU A 98 35.21 -11.29 -11.97
C GLU A 98 34.02 -10.33 -11.88
N LYS A 99 33.79 -9.52 -12.93
CA LYS A 99 32.64 -8.63 -13.00
C LYS A 99 31.31 -9.39 -13.03
N LEU A 100 31.26 -10.50 -13.78
CA LEU A 100 30.06 -11.35 -13.85
C LEU A 100 29.71 -11.98 -12.50
N VAL A 101 30.71 -12.39 -11.71
CA VAL A 101 30.46 -12.94 -10.36
C VAL A 101 29.86 -11.88 -9.44
N LEU A 102 30.41 -10.67 -9.45
CA LEU A 102 29.88 -9.57 -8.64
C LEU A 102 28.45 -9.20 -9.07
N TRP A 103 28.21 -9.09 -10.38
CA TRP A 103 26.88 -8.85 -10.91
C TRP A 103 25.89 -9.94 -10.52
N TYR A 104 26.28 -11.21 -10.64
CA TYR A 104 25.41 -12.32 -10.27
C TYR A 104 25.01 -12.23 -8.81
N HIS A 105 25.96 -11.97 -7.91
CA HIS A 105 25.67 -11.86 -6.49
C HIS A 105 24.65 -10.76 -6.18
N ASP A 106 24.79 -9.59 -6.79
CA ASP A 106 23.88 -8.46 -6.55
C ASP A 106 22.51 -8.66 -7.21
N LEU A 107 22.49 -9.17 -8.45
CA LEU A 107 21.27 -9.47 -9.20
C LEU A 107 20.50 -10.64 -8.59
N TYR A 108 21.20 -11.67 -8.11
CA TYR A 108 20.58 -12.82 -7.47
C TYR A 108 19.94 -12.41 -6.14
N LYS A 109 20.62 -11.57 -5.34
CA LYS A 109 20.01 -10.97 -4.13
C LYS A 109 18.74 -10.18 -4.46
N ARG A 110 18.77 -9.38 -5.53
CA ARG A 110 17.59 -8.65 -5.99
C ARG A 110 16.46 -9.60 -6.41
N CYS A 111 16.76 -10.61 -7.22
CA CYS A 111 15.80 -11.62 -7.67
C CYS A 111 15.17 -12.36 -6.49
N LEU A 112 15.97 -12.75 -5.48
CA LEU A 112 15.46 -13.37 -4.25
C LEU A 112 14.50 -12.44 -3.50
N ARG A 113 14.86 -11.17 -3.32
CA ARG A 113 13.97 -10.17 -2.68
C ARG A 113 12.65 -10.01 -3.44
N GLU A 114 12.70 -9.87 -4.75
CA GLU A 114 11.49 -9.74 -5.59
C GLU A 114 10.61 -11.01 -5.50
N ARG A 115 11.22 -12.21 -5.47
CA ARG A 115 10.48 -13.48 -5.29
C ARG A 115 9.86 -13.58 -3.89
N GLU A 116 10.59 -13.21 -2.84
CA GLU A 116 10.08 -13.17 -1.47
C GLU A 116 8.93 -12.18 -1.31
N GLN A 117 9.05 -10.97 -1.88
CA GLN A 117 7.97 -9.99 -1.95
C GLN A 117 6.75 -10.60 -2.64
N LYS A 118 6.88 -11.08 -3.88
CA LYS A 118 5.78 -11.69 -4.64
C LYS A 118 5.08 -12.80 -3.84
N GLN A 119 5.83 -13.66 -3.16
CA GLN A 119 5.26 -14.69 -2.30
C GLN A 119 4.49 -14.11 -1.11
N THR A 120 5.00 -13.05 -0.50
CA THR A 120 4.36 -12.35 0.62
C THR A 120 3.02 -11.75 0.18
N TYR A 121 2.98 -11.03 -0.94
CA TYR A 121 1.73 -10.50 -1.53
C TYR A 121 0.76 -11.63 -1.90
N ALA A 122 1.24 -12.70 -2.53
CA ALA A 122 0.39 -13.82 -2.92
C ALA A 122 -0.24 -14.53 -1.71
N ARG A 123 0.53 -14.72 -0.63
CA ARG A 123 0.03 -15.26 0.64
C ARG A 123 -1.02 -14.33 1.24
N PHE A 124 -0.73 -13.03 1.31
CA PHE A 124 -1.68 -12.06 1.85
C PHE A 124 -3.01 -12.03 1.06
N LEU A 125 -2.96 -12.04 -0.26
CA LEU A 125 -4.18 -12.10 -1.09
C LEU A 125 -4.97 -13.41 -0.88
N SER A 126 -4.28 -14.52 -0.63
CA SER A 126 -4.93 -15.77 -0.23
C SER A 126 -5.64 -15.63 1.12
N ASP A 127 -5.00 -14.95 2.08
CA ASP A 127 -5.58 -14.71 3.40
C ASP A 127 -6.78 -13.77 3.34
N VAL A 128 -6.72 -12.69 2.55
CA VAL A 128 -7.87 -11.80 2.28
C VAL A 128 -9.04 -12.59 1.69
N ARG A 129 -8.78 -13.43 0.68
CA ARG A 129 -9.80 -14.28 0.05
C ARG A 129 -10.45 -15.20 1.08
N GLU A 130 -9.66 -15.83 1.94
CA GLU A 130 -10.18 -16.75 2.95
C GLU A 130 -10.95 -16.01 4.04
N TRP A 131 -10.36 -14.96 4.62
CA TRP A 131 -10.94 -14.15 5.68
C TRP A 131 -12.32 -13.61 5.31
N TYR A 132 -12.41 -12.90 4.18
CA TYR A 132 -13.65 -12.28 3.73
C TYR A 132 -14.55 -13.23 2.94
N GLY A 133 -13.98 -14.11 2.11
CA GLY A 133 -14.75 -15.02 1.26
C GLY A 133 -15.38 -16.18 2.02
N GLU A 134 -14.70 -16.72 3.03
CA GLU A 134 -15.22 -17.79 3.89
C GLU A 134 -15.82 -17.28 5.21
N ARG A 135 -15.88 -15.95 5.36
CA ARG A 135 -16.43 -15.23 6.53
C ARG A 135 -15.84 -15.71 7.84
N VAL A 136 -14.52 -15.88 7.87
CA VAL A 136 -13.79 -16.35 9.06
C VAL A 136 -13.97 -15.38 10.22
N TYR A 137 -14.07 -14.08 9.93
CA TYR A 137 -14.32 -13.02 10.92
C TYR A 137 -15.68 -13.14 11.65
N GLU A 138 -16.65 -13.89 11.10
CA GLU A 138 -17.96 -14.12 11.74
C GLU A 138 -17.95 -15.35 12.67
N ARG A 139 -16.87 -16.15 12.67
CA ARG A 139 -16.83 -17.41 13.42
C ARG A 139 -16.47 -17.16 14.88
N PRO A 140 -17.13 -17.83 15.85
CA PRO A 140 -16.79 -17.69 17.26
C PRO A 140 -15.37 -18.18 17.56
N GLU A 141 -14.64 -17.42 18.38
CA GLU A 141 -13.22 -17.67 18.71
C GLU A 141 -12.95 -19.08 19.27
N THR A 142 -13.95 -19.71 19.88
CA THR A 142 -13.86 -21.05 20.50
C THR A 142 -13.63 -22.21 19.53
N ASP A 143 -13.85 -22.03 18.23
CA ASP A 143 -13.71 -23.10 17.21
C ASP A 143 -12.31 -23.18 16.56
N SER A 144 -11.35 -22.34 16.99
CA SER A 144 -10.33 -21.84 16.06
C SER A 144 -8.86 -22.00 16.45
N GLY A 145 -8.51 -22.91 17.37
CA GLY A 145 -7.12 -23.10 17.82
C GLY A 145 -6.10 -23.37 16.71
N ILE A 146 -6.51 -23.91 15.56
CA ILE A 146 -5.66 -24.15 14.38
C ILE A 146 -5.94 -23.13 13.26
N GLY A 147 -7.16 -22.59 13.17
CA GLY A 147 -7.57 -21.62 12.15
C GLY A 147 -7.01 -20.21 12.40
N GLN A 148 -6.90 -19.77 13.65
CA GLN A 148 -6.31 -18.47 14.00
C GLN A 148 -4.79 -18.44 13.84
N LEU A 149 -4.11 -19.58 14.07
CA LEU A 149 -2.66 -19.72 13.83
C LEU A 149 -2.30 -19.46 12.35
N ARG A 150 -3.24 -19.73 11.43
CA ARG A 150 -3.04 -19.57 9.99
C ARG A 150 -2.87 -18.11 9.56
N PHE A 151 -3.52 -17.18 10.25
CA PHE A 151 -3.49 -15.76 9.93
C PHE A 151 -2.51 -14.96 10.80
N MET A 152 -1.74 -15.59 11.70
CA MET A 152 -0.91 -14.88 12.69
C MET A 152 -0.08 -13.75 12.10
N TRP A 153 0.49 -13.96 10.91
CA TRP A 153 1.38 -12.99 10.26
C TRP A 153 0.66 -11.80 9.61
N ASN A 154 -0.62 -11.94 9.25
CA ASN A 154 -1.39 -10.93 8.53
C ASN A 154 -2.63 -10.46 9.32
N SER A 155 -2.80 -10.96 10.55
CA SER A 155 -4.01 -10.76 11.34
C SER A 155 -4.28 -9.29 11.64
N SER A 156 -3.26 -8.49 11.93
CA SER A 156 -3.33 -7.05 12.18
C SER A 156 -3.79 -6.24 10.96
N HIS A 157 -3.59 -6.75 9.75
CA HIS A 157 -4.10 -6.13 8.53
C HIS A 157 -5.55 -6.52 8.22
N LEU A 158 -6.05 -7.63 8.78
CA LEU A 158 -7.37 -8.21 8.49
C LEU A 158 -8.41 -7.90 9.57
N LYS A 159 -8.00 -7.98 10.84
CA LYS A 159 -8.84 -7.64 11.99
C LYS A 159 -9.04 -6.12 12.05
N GLY A 160 -10.23 -5.68 12.46
CA GLY A 160 -10.59 -4.27 12.56
C GLY A 160 -10.78 -3.52 11.23
N ALA A 161 -10.33 -4.08 10.11
CA ALA A 161 -10.54 -3.48 8.79
C ALA A 161 -12.02 -3.62 8.36
N LEU A 162 -12.60 -2.53 7.86
CA LEU A 162 -13.99 -2.43 7.38
C LEU A 162 -14.27 -3.35 6.19
N GLY A 163 -13.23 -3.75 5.46
CA GLY A 163 -13.37 -4.64 4.32
C GLY A 163 -12.04 -4.95 3.63
N PRO A 164 -12.08 -5.77 2.56
CA PRO A 164 -10.87 -6.27 1.90
C PRO A 164 -9.99 -5.18 1.29
N ILE A 165 -10.58 -4.05 0.87
CA ILE A 165 -9.81 -2.93 0.32
C ILE A 165 -8.97 -2.26 1.41
N GLU A 166 -9.55 -2.01 2.58
CA GLU A 166 -8.82 -1.41 3.69
C GLU A 166 -7.72 -2.36 4.18
N SER A 167 -7.97 -3.67 4.25
CA SER A 167 -6.89 -4.62 4.57
C SER A 167 -5.74 -4.58 3.58
N ILE A 168 -6.04 -4.44 2.29
CA ILE A 168 -5.01 -4.29 1.25
C ILE A 168 -4.23 -2.99 1.45
N GLU A 169 -4.92 -1.88 1.71
CA GLU A 169 -4.27 -0.60 2.02
C GLU A 169 -3.39 -0.72 3.28
N ARG A 170 -3.88 -1.37 4.35
CA ARG A 170 -3.11 -1.64 5.58
C ARG A 170 -1.84 -2.44 5.30
N PHE A 171 -1.97 -3.52 4.52
CA PHE A 171 -0.83 -4.37 4.18
C PHE A 171 0.19 -3.66 3.29
N ILE A 172 -0.27 -2.92 2.27
CA ILE A 172 0.63 -2.18 1.36
C ILE A 172 1.37 -1.10 2.14
N THR A 173 0.64 -0.27 2.89
CA THR A 173 1.20 0.83 3.70
C THR A 173 2.29 0.32 4.63
N TYR A 174 2.01 -0.78 5.36
CA TYR A 174 2.98 -1.35 6.28
C TYR A 174 4.26 -1.84 5.57
N ASN A 175 4.12 -2.50 4.41
CA ASN A 175 5.30 -2.95 3.66
C ASN A 175 6.09 -1.77 3.06
N GLU A 176 5.41 -0.76 2.51
CA GLU A 176 6.06 0.45 1.99
C GLU A 176 6.82 1.20 3.10
N MET A 177 6.24 1.32 4.30
CA MET A 177 6.93 1.88 5.47
C MET A 177 8.20 1.10 5.82
N ARG A 178 8.12 -0.24 5.81
CA ARG A 178 9.27 -1.10 6.11
C ARG A 178 10.38 -0.98 5.08
N GLU A 179 10.02 -0.93 3.80
CA GLU A 179 10.98 -0.69 2.71
C GLU A 179 11.63 0.69 2.87
N GLY A 180 10.85 1.74 3.14
CA GLY A 180 11.39 3.08 3.41
C GLY A 180 12.35 3.10 4.61
N LEU A 181 12.04 2.38 5.69
CA LEU A 181 12.94 2.24 6.84
C LEU A 181 14.22 1.47 6.51
N ASP A 182 14.13 0.41 5.70
CA ASP A 182 15.30 -0.35 5.25
C ASP A 182 16.22 0.54 4.40
N GLU A 183 15.67 1.35 3.49
CA GLU A 183 16.44 2.32 2.70
C GLU A 183 17.12 3.38 3.57
N LEU A 184 16.41 3.96 4.55
CA LEU A 184 17.00 4.93 5.48
C LEU A 184 18.17 4.33 6.27
N ARG A 185 18.06 3.06 6.66
CA ARG A 185 19.15 2.33 7.32
C ARG A 185 20.33 2.11 6.37
N GLU A 186 20.07 1.73 5.11
CA GLU A 186 21.11 1.55 4.09
C GLU A 186 21.85 2.86 3.76
N GLU A 187 21.15 4.00 3.83
CA GLU A 187 21.72 5.34 3.72
C GLU A 187 22.55 5.76 4.95
N GLY A 188 22.57 4.95 6.01
CA GLY A 188 23.34 5.20 7.23
C GLY A 188 22.67 6.20 8.17
N LYS A 189 21.34 6.36 8.09
CA LYS A 189 20.62 7.22 9.02
C LYS A 189 20.55 6.56 10.39
N GLU A 190 20.92 7.30 11.43
CA GLU A 190 20.94 6.80 12.81
C GLU A 190 19.81 7.40 13.66
N ILE A 191 19.33 8.60 13.33
CA ILE A 191 18.31 9.33 14.09
C ILE A 191 17.15 9.72 13.18
N LEU A 192 15.92 9.44 13.62
CA LEU A 192 14.70 9.90 12.99
C LEU A 192 14.14 11.10 13.75
N ASP A 193 14.07 12.24 13.08
CA ASP A 193 13.37 13.42 13.58
C ASP A 193 11.87 13.24 13.35
N ILE A 194 11.08 13.37 14.42
CA ILE A 194 9.63 13.26 14.41
C ILE A 194 8.98 14.51 15.01
N TYR A 195 7.73 14.75 14.66
CA TYR A 195 6.92 15.84 15.21
C TYR A 195 5.43 15.50 15.08
N TYR A 196 4.57 16.26 15.73
CA TYR A 196 3.11 16.20 15.60
C TYR A 196 2.57 17.63 15.51
N ALA A 197 1.33 17.80 15.05
CA ALA A 197 0.74 19.11 14.81
C ALA A 197 -0.28 19.53 15.88
N GLU A 198 -0.74 18.58 16.67
CA GLU A 198 -1.79 18.71 17.67
C GLU A 198 -1.30 19.48 18.90
N GLU A 199 -2.14 20.38 19.42
CA GLU A 199 -1.87 21.08 20.68
C GLU A 199 -2.14 20.13 21.86
N MET A 200 -1.06 19.69 22.52
CA MET A 200 -1.13 18.73 23.62
C MET A 200 -0.52 19.30 24.90
N SER A 201 -1.21 19.10 26.03
CA SER A 201 -0.70 19.50 27.34
C SER A 201 0.03 18.34 28.04
N PRO A 202 1.25 18.54 28.57
CA PRO A 202 1.93 17.53 29.35
C PRO A 202 1.08 17.02 30.51
N GLY A 203 0.97 15.70 30.63
CA GLY A 203 0.19 15.03 31.68
C GLY A 203 -1.27 14.74 31.35
N GLU A 204 -1.73 15.01 30.12
CA GLU A 204 -3.04 14.53 29.66
C GLU A 204 -3.16 13.00 29.77
N GLU A 205 -4.28 12.52 30.29
CA GLU A 205 -4.51 11.09 30.52
C GLU A 205 -5.31 10.42 29.39
N GLU A 206 -6.03 11.18 28.58
CA GLU A 206 -6.75 10.73 27.39
C GLU A 206 -6.21 11.53 26.21
N TRP A 207 -5.46 10.88 25.32
CA TRP A 207 -4.78 11.56 24.23
C TRP A 207 -4.51 10.62 23.05
N SER A 208 -4.41 11.22 21.86
CA SER A 208 -3.96 10.61 20.61
C SER A 208 -3.25 11.67 19.78
N VAL A 209 -2.12 11.33 19.17
CA VAL A 209 -1.38 12.23 18.27
C VAL A 209 -0.91 11.49 17.02
N ASP A 210 -1.01 12.15 15.89
CA ASP A 210 -0.45 11.72 14.62
C ASP A 210 0.98 12.23 14.49
N VAL A 211 1.90 11.28 14.41
CA VAL A 211 3.33 11.50 14.37
C VAL A 211 3.82 11.47 12.94
N TYR A 212 4.51 12.54 12.56
CA TYR A 212 5.06 12.78 11.23
C TYR A 212 6.56 12.51 11.21
N GLN A 213 7.01 11.86 10.15
CA GLN A 213 8.41 11.70 9.80
C GLN A 213 8.57 12.03 8.31
N ASP A 214 9.24 13.14 8.01
CA ASP A 214 9.18 13.74 6.67
C ASP A 214 9.69 12.82 5.57
N GLU A 215 10.78 12.07 5.82
CA GLU A 215 11.41 11.25 4.79
C GLU A 215 10.61 9.98 4.47
N LEU A 216 10.01 9.35 5.47
CA LEU A 216 9.11 8.21 5.31
C LEU A 216 7.80 8.64 4.68
N ASN A 217 7.22 9.75 5.14
CA ASN A 217 5.99 10.28 4.54
C ASN A 217 6.19 10.62 3.06
N GLU A 218 7.31 11.23 2.68
CA GLU A 218 7.61 11.54 1.27
C GLU A 218 7.88 10.29 0.43
N ARG A 219 8.65 9.31 0.93
CA ARG A 219 8.96 8.06 0.21
C ARG A 219 7.72 7.19 0.02
N CYS A 220 6.94 7.04 1.08
CA CYS A 220 5.79 6.13 1.15
C CYS A 220 4.46 6.85 0.82
N ARG A 221 4.49 8.15 0.51
CA ARG A 221 3.31 8.98 0.20
C ARG A 221 2.23 8.95 1.29
N LEU A 222 2.66 8.98 2.54
CA LEU A 222 1.79 8.95 3.70
C LEU A 222 1.36 10.35 4.12
N ASN A 223 0.20 10.45 4.75
CA ASN A 223 -0.24 11.69 5.40
C ASN A 223 0.53 11.93 6.70
N TRP A 224 0.60 10.90 7.55
CA TRP A 224 1.42 10.81 8.77
C TRP A 224 2.01 9.39 8.87
N THR A 225 3.01 9.20 9.74
CA THR A 225 3.79 7.96 9.80
C THR A 225 3.29 6.99 10.86
N TRP A 226 3.00 7.49 12.07
CA TRP A 226 2.48 6.68 13.18
C TRP A 226 1.36 7.44 13.87
N THR A 227 0.45 6.74 14.52
CA THR A 227 -0.47 7.34 15.49
C THR A 227 -0.10 6.79 16.85
N VAL A 228 0.14 7.66 17.85
CA VAL A 228 0.44 7.24 19.21
C VAL A 228 -0.70 7.67 20.11
N MET A 229 -1.29 6.75 20.86
CA MET A 229 -2.47 7.03 21.67
C MET A 229 -2.44 6.35 23.03
N ASN A 230 -3.10 6.97 24.00
CA ASN A 230 -3.27 6.38 25.31
C ASN A 230 -4.35 5.28 25.30
N LYS A 231 -4.15 4.24 26.08
CA LYS A 231 -5.11 3.16 26.28
C LYS A 231 -6.49 3.63 26.76
N LYS A 232 -6.57 4.67 27.58
CA LYS A 232 -7.85 5.28 27.99
C LYS A 232 -8.58 5.92 26.80
N GLN A 233 -7.84 6.54 25.88
CA GLN A 233 -8.40 7.08 24.64
C GLN A 233 -8.95 5.94 23.77
N LEU A 234 -8.17 4.85 23.60
CA LEU A 234 -8.61 3.65 22.90
C LEU A 234 -9.91 3.04 23.49
N GLU A 235 -9.96 2.92 24.82
CA GLU A 235 -11.14 2.41 25.53
C GLU A 235 -12.36 3.31 25.33
N ARG A 236 -12.15 4.64 25.29
CA ARG A 236 -13.20 5.63 25.01
C ARG A 236 -13.74 5.53 23.59
N ASP A 237 -12.86 5.27 22.61
CA ASP A 237 -13.22 5.09 21.21
C ASP A 237 -13.86 3.71 20.95
N ASN A 238 -13.89 2.85 21.97
CA ASN A 238 -14.45 1.49 21.92
C ASN A 238 -13.76 0.62 20.85
N GLU A 239 -12.46 0.81 20.69
CA GLU A 239 -11.60 0.06 19.79
C GLU A 239 -10.77 -0.98 20.56
N LYS A 240 -10.26 -1.98 19.84
CA LYS A 240 -9.38 -3.01 20.42
C LYS A 240 -7.99 -2.93 19.83
N GLU A 241 -6.98 -3.07 20.69
CA GLU A 241 -5.57 -2.99 20.30
C GLU A 241 -5.20 -4.01 19.21
N ASP A 242 -5.78 -5.23 19.24
CA ASP A 242 -5.51 -6.28 18.23
C ASP A 242 -6.26 -6.09 16.90
N GLU A 243 -7.08 -5.05 16.79
CA GLU A 243 -7.82 -4.64 15.60
C GLU A 243 -7.20 -3.40 14.93
N LEU A 244 -6.21 -2.77 15.58
CA LEU A 244 -5.55 -1.59 15.05
C LEU A 244 -4.53 -1.92 13.95
N PRO A 245 -4.33 -1.02 12.98
CA PRO A 245 -3.20 -1.07 12.06
C PRO A 245 -1.86 -1.12 12.80
N GLU A 246 -0.87 -1.76 12.18
CA GLU A 246 0.47 -1.95 12.75
C GLU A 246 1.16 -0.66 13.18
N TRP A 247 0.88 0.48 12.54
CA TRP A 247 1.48 1.78 12.84
C TRP A 247 0.74 2.61 13.90
N MET A 248 -0.37 2.09 14.45
CA MET A 248 -0.98 2.65 15.65
C MET A 248 -0.31 2.05 16.89
N VAL A 249 0.18 2.92 17.77
CA VAL A 249 0.97 2.55 18.95
C VAL A 249 0.23 2.95 20.21
N VAL A 250 -0.18 1.95 20.99
CA VAL A 250 -0.91 2.16 22.25
C VAL A 250 0.07 2.21 23.42
N VAL A 251 -0.10 3.21 24.28
CA VAL A 251 0.69 3.42 25.52
C VAL A 251 -0.24 3.60 26.71
N GLU A 252 0.27 3.39 27.93
CA GLU A 252 -0.53 3.59 29.15
C GLU A 252 -0.17 4.90 29.87
N GLU A 253 0.97 5.49 29.50
CA GLU A 253 1.53 6.67 30.14
C GLU A 253 0.78 7.97 29.76
N PRO A 254 0.71 8.96 30.68
CA PRO A 254 0.23 10.30 30.35
C PRO A 254 1.08 10.98 29.28
N PHE A 255 0.48 11.94 28.59
CA PHE A 255 1.11 12.60 27.46
C PHE A 255 2.43 13.30 27.85
N SER A 256 3.47 13.03 27.06
CA SER A 256 4.70 13.82 26.98
C SER A 256 5.48 13.46 25.72
N ASP A 257 6.28 14.37 25.21
CA ASP A 257 7.13 14.15 24.03
C ASP A 257 8.06 12.95 24.21
N GLU A 258 8.55 12.74 25.44
CA GLU A 258 9.41 11.61 25.79
C GLU A 258 8.67 10.28 25.65
N VAL A 259 7.39 10.24 26.03
CA VAL A 259 6.53 9.04 25.87
C VAL A 259 6.31 8.76 24.38
N VAL A 260 6.00 9.78 23.57
CA VAL A 260 5.82 9.62 22.12
C VAL A 260 7.10 9.09 21.47
N CYS A 261 8.26 9.69 21.77
CA CYS A 261 9.54 9.21 21.25
C CYS A 261 9.81 7.76 21.64
N LYS A 262 9.64 7.41 22.92
CA LYS A 262 9.86 6.04 23.41
C LYS A 262 8.91 5.03 22.77
N ALA A 263 7.66 5.41 22.52
CA ALA A 263 6.68 4.58 21.85
C ALA A 263 7.14 4.23 20.43
N VAL A 264 7.54 5.23 19.65
CA VAL A 264 8.06 5.05 18.29
C VAL A 264 9.37 4.25 18.30
N GLU A 265 10.31 4.54 19.21
CA GLU A 265 11.54 3.75 19.33
C GLU A 265 11.27 2.28 19.68
N LYS A 266 10.31 2.03 20.57
CA LYS A 266 9.92 0.66 20.95
C LYS A 266 9.30 -0.07 19.75
N TRP A 267 8.47 0.62 18.98
CA TRP A 267 7.89 0.11 17.75
C TRP A 267 8.96 -0.27 16.72
N LEU A 268 9.95 0.60 16.52
CA LEU A 268 11.09 0.39 15.61
C LEU A 268 11.97 -0.78 16.07
N ARG A 269 12.34 -0.81 17.35
CA ARG A 269 13.16 -1.90 17.95
C ARG A 269 12.47 -3.25 17.88
N GLY A 270 11.15 -3.29 18.11
CA GLY A 270 10.34 -4.51 17.96
C GLY A 270 10.41 -5.13 16.57
N ARG A 271 10.80 -4.34 15.55
CA ARG A 271 10.92 -4.75 14.14
C ARG A 271 12.38 -4.84 13.66
N GLY A 272 13.35 -4.75 14.58
CA GLY A 272 14.77 -4.90 14.29
C GLY A 272 15.46 -3.64 13.76
N TYR A 273 14.85 -2.46 13.94
CA TYR A 273 15.46 -1.18 13.60
C TYR A 273 16.07 -0.52 14.84
N GLU A 274 17.29 0.01 14.71
CA GLU A 274 18.06 0.61 15.81
C GLU A 274 18.19 2.14 15.66
N PHE A 275 17.17 2.80 15.12
CA PHE A 275 17.16 4.26 15.05
C PHE A 275 16.95 4.87 16.44
N GLY A 276 17.68 5.94 16.74
CA GLY A 276 17.28 6.90 17.78
C GLY A 276 16.11 7.75 17.27
N VAL A 277 15.23 8.20 18.17
CA VAL A 277 14.12 9.09 17.80
C VAL A 277 14.26 10.41 18.54
N ARG A 278 14.05 11.51 17.84
CA ARG A 278 14.14 12.86 18.41
C ARG A 278 12.90 13.66 18.04
N MET A 279 12.22 14.20 19.05
CA MET A 279 11.16 15.18 18.85
C MET A 279 11.77 16.49 18.36
N ILE A 280 11.21 17.06 17.30
CA ILE A 280 11.52 18.41 16.82
C ILE A 280 10.24 19.26 16.85
N GLU A 281 10.41 20.57 16.97
CA GLU A 281 9.29 21.51 16.88
C GLU A 281 8.73 21.55 15.46
N LEU A 282 7.43 21.80 15.32
CA LEU A 282 6.76 21.87 14.02
C LEU A 282 7.41 22.90 13.08
N GLU A 283 7.89 24.03 13.60
CA GLU A 283 8.56 25.07 12.81
C GLU A 283 9.93 24.64 12.29
N GLN A 284 10.56 23.65 12.92
CA GLN A 284 11.84 23.08 12.48
C GLN A 284 11.64 21.99 11.43
N ALA A 285 10.46 21.37 11.39
CA ALA A 285 10.10 20.36 10.41
C ALA A 285 10.04 20.97 9.00
N ARG A 286 10.47 20.20 7.99
CA ARG A 286 10.29 20.60 6.59
C ARG A 286 8.80 20.58 6.23
N GLY A 287 8.05 19.69 6.87
CA GLY A 287 6.66 19.43 6.57
C GLY A 287 6.56 18.35 5.50
N SER A 288 5.67 17.37 5.70
CA SER A 288 5.35 16.32 4.74
C SER A 288 3.83 16.08 4.69
N GLY A 289 3.39 15.28 3.73
CA GLY A 289 1.99 14.90 3.60
C GLY A 289 1.04 16.10 3.54
N LEU A 290 0.04 16.09 4.43
CA LEU A 290 -0.98 17.14 4.53
C LEU A 290 -0.39 18.48 4.99
N ILE A 291 0.56 18.45 5.92
CA ILE A 291 1.20 19.66 6.48
C ILE A 291 1.93 20.44 5.39
N LYS A 292 2.65 19.73 4.51
CA LYS A 292 3.33 20.36 3.37
C LYS A 292 2.34 20.98 2.39
N ALA A 293 1.29 20.24 2.01
CA ALA A 293 0.28 20.71 1.07
C ALA A 293 -0.42 22.00 1.56
N LEU A 294 -0.65 22.13 2.86
CA LEU A 294 -1.27 23.32 3.45
C LEU A 294 -0.27 24.46 3.64
N ARG A 295 1.01 24.20 3.95
CA ARG A 295 2.06 25.24 3.92
C ARG A 295 2.22 25.83 2.53
N ASP A 296 2.29 24.99 1.49
CA ASP A 296 2.39 25.45 0.11
C ASP A 296 1.17 26.32 -0.27
N ARG A 297 -0.03 25.88 0.13
CA ARG A 297 -1.28 26.66 -0.07
C ARG A 297 -1.29 27.95 0.75
N ARG A 298 -0.70 27.96 1.95
CA ARG A 298 -0.53 29.15 2.79
C ARG A 298 0.47 30.11 2.16
N GLU A 299 1.59 29.67 1.60
CA GLU A 299 2.54 30.56 0.87
C GLU A 299 1.89 31.19 -0.38
N GLU A 300 1.01 30.44 -1.05
CA GLU A 300 0.17 30.96 -2.13
C GLU A 300 -0.84 32.01 -1.63
N LEU A 301 -1.42 31.79 -0.45
CA LEU A 301 -2.35 32.71 0.21
C LEU A 301 -1.66 33.88 0.91
N GLU A 302 -0.42 33.78 1.40
CA GLU A 302 0.31 34.88 2.05
C GLU A 302 0.78 35.94 1.05
N LYS A 303 0.73 35.64 -0.26
CA LYS A 303 0.70 36.67 -1.31
C LYS A 303 -0.60 37.50 -1.30
N GLY A 304 -1.56 37.17 -0.42
CA GLY A 304 -2.79 37.88 -0.10
C GLY A 304 -3.30 37.57 1.33
N GLU A 305 -2.72 38.26 2.33
CA GLU A 305 -3.09 38.29 3.77
C GLU A 305 -2.84 37.00 4.60
N THR A 306 -2.03 37.14 5.66
CA THR A 306 -1.64 36.10 6.63
C THR A 306 -2.78 35.67 7.57
N MET A 307 -2.97 34.37 7.79
CA MET A 307 -3.91 33.81 8.77
C MET A 307 -3.23 33.27 10.05
N PRO A 308 -3.89 33.32 11.23
CA PRO A 308 -3.37 32.78 12.50
C PRO A 308 -3.37 31.23 12.57
N MET A 309 -2.47 30.65 13.38
CA MET A 309 -2.28 29.19 13.58
C MET A 309 -3.55 28.43 14.00
N GLU A 310 -4.33 28.97 14.94
CA GLU A 310 -5.62 28.36 15.38
C GLU A 310 -6.60 28.14 14.21
N ARG A 311 -6.48 28.94 13.14
CA ARG A 311 -7.30 28.79 11.94
C ARG A 311 -6.74 27.73 10.99
N LEU A 312 -5.43 27.50 11.01
CA LEU A 312 -4.76 26.45 10.24
C LEU A 312 -5.14 25.06 10.74
N GLU A 313 -5.22 24.86 12.06
CA GLU A 313 -5.65 23.60 12.69
C GLU A 313 -7.11 23.26 12.38
N ARG A 314 -8.00 24.26 12.43
CA ARG A 314 -9.39 24.05 11.98
C ARG A 314 -9.49 23.73 10.49
N GLU A 315 -8.65 24.36 9.66
CA GLU A 315 -8.61 24.07 8.22
C GLU A 315 -7.98 22.68 7.92
N LEU A 316 -7.05 22.20 8.74
CA LEU A 316 -6.50 20.83 8.73
C LEU A 316 -7.60 19.80 8.95
N GLU A 317 -8.37 19.93 10.04
CA GLU A 317 -9.51 19.06 10.32
C GLU A 317 -10.56 19.12 9.20
N GLU A 318 -10.86 20.32 8.67
CA GLU A 318 -11.85 20.48 7.59
C GLU A 318 -11.40 19.92 6.23
N GLU A 319 -10.12 20.02 5.87
CA GLU A 319 -9.57 19.47 4.63
C GLU A 319 -9.43 17.94 4.66
N GLU A 320 -9.06 17.38 5.82
CA GLU A 320 -9.02 15.93 6.01
C GLU A 320 -10.42 15.31 5.91
N ASN A 321 -11.41 15.98 6.50
CA ASN A 321 -12.83 15.65 6.32
C ASN A 321 -13.27 15.74 4.85
N LYS A 322 -12.85 16.78 4.11
CA LYS A 322 -13.16 16.92 2.67
C LYS A 322 -12.49 15.86 1.80
N ARG A 323 -11.22 15.50 2.06
CA ARG A 323 -10.53 14.46 1.29
C ARG A 323 -11.09 13.07 1.56
N SER A 324 -11.52 12.81 2.79
CA SER A 324 -12.29 11.62 3.14
C SER A 324 -13.62 11.58 2.36
N VAL A 325 -14.29 12.73 2.21
CA VAL A 325 -15.49 12.89 1.37
C VAL A 325 -15.20 12.69 -0.12
N ASP A 326 -14.11 13.24 -0.66
CA ASP A 326 -13.73 13.09 -2.08
C ASP A 326 -13.27 11.65 -2.41
N PHE A 327 -12.60 10.96 -1.47
CA PHE A 327 -12.24 9.54 -1.56
C PHE A 327 -13.49 8.65 -1.60
N ILE A 328 -14.54 9.02 -0.86
CA ILE A 328 -15.84 8.36 -0.87
C ILE A 328 -16.63 8.68 -2.16
N ASP A 329 -16.60 9.93 -2.63
CA ASP A 329 -17.21 10.36 -3.90
C ASP A 329 -16.54 9.71 -5.13
N ALA A 330 -15.25 9.40 -5.06
CA ALA A 330 -14.49 8.67 -6.09
C ALA A 330 -14.82 7.16 -6.13
N LYS A 331 -15.32 6.58 -5.03
CA LYS A 331 -15.88 5.21 -4.99
C LYS A 331 -17.31 5.25 -5.53
N GLY A 332 -17.44 5.27 -6.86
CA GLY A 332 -18.68 5.39 -7.62
C GLY A 332 -19.81 4.35 -7.42
N ASP A 333 -19.91 3.67 -6.28
CA ASP A 333 -21.05 2.81 -5.94
C ASP A 333 -22.11 3.57 -5.11
N LYS A 334 -22.90 4.39 -5.83
CA LYS A 334 -23.97 5.27 -5.34
C LYS A 334 -25.19 4.54 -4.73
N ARG A 335 -25.03 3.31 -4.23
CA ARG A 335 -26.15 2.42 -3.86
C ARG A 335 -26.48 2.37 -2.36
N LYS A 336 -25.68 2.97 -1.47
CA LYS A 336 -25.83 2.74 -0.02
C LYS A 336 -25.78 3.96 0.90
N VAL A 337 -25.54 5.17 0.39
CA VAL A 337 -25.41 6.36 1.24
C VAL A 337 -26.06 7.58 0.58
N TYR A 338 -26.92 8.28 1.33
CA TYR A 338 -27.45 9.61 0.98
C TYR A 338 -26.70 10.70 1.73
N TYR A 339 -26.55 11.87 1.11
CA TYR A 339 -25.97 13.05 1.74
C TYR A 339 -26.87 14.26 1.58
N TYR A 340 -27.10 14.98 2.67
CA TYR A 340 -27.86 16.24 2.65
C TYR A 340 -27.46 17.13 3.82
N ASP A 341 -26.98 18.33 3.49
CA ASP A 341 -26.80 19.44 4.43
C ASP A 341 -25.86 19.10 5.63
N GLY A 342 -24.77 18.36 5.36
CA GLY A 342 -23.78 17.94 6.35
C GLY A 342 -24.08 16.60 7.05
N PHE A 343 -25.21 15.96 6.74
CA PHE A 343 -25.63 14.71 7.37
C PHE A 343 -25.55 13.54 6.38
N TYR A 344 -25.28 12.36 6.93
CA TYR A 344 -25.19 11.10 6.20
C TYR A 344 -26.41 10.24 6.47
N GLY A 345 -26.87 9.54 5.45
CA GLY A 345 -28.01 8.63 5.53
C GLY A 345 -27.64 7.25 5.02
N SER A 346 -27.60 6.23 5.87
CA SER A 346 -27.43 4.84 5.43
C SER A 346 -28.75 4.29 4.88
N VAL A 347 -28.68 3.26 4.02
CA VAL A 347 -29.87 2.57 3.50
C VAL A 347 -29.63 1.08 3.40
N VAL A 348 -30.54 0.32 3.99
CA VAL A 348 -30.55 -1.14 3.97
C VAL A 348 -31.92 -1.61 3.48
N ALA A 349 -31.92 -2.66 2.64
CA ALA A 349 -33.16 -3.31 2.23
C ALA A 349 -33.64 -4.24 3.34
N ASP A 350 -34.88 -4.03 3.79
CA ASP A 350 -35.56 -4.93 4.71
C ASP A 350 -36.36 -5.95 3.88
N VAL A 351 -35.85 -7.18 3.87
CA VAL A 351 -36.37 -8.30 3.08
C VAL A 351 -37.72 -8.79 3.62
N GLU A 352 -38.04 -8.52 4.90
CA GLU A 352 -39.29 -8.96 5.52
C GLU A 352 -40.46 -8.02 5.21
N SER A 353 -40.19 -6.72 5.04
CA SER A 353 -41.23 -5.70 4.81
C SER A 353 -41.33 -5.19 3.38
N ASP A 354 -40.45 -5.64 2.47
CA ASP A 354 -40.31 -5.16 1.08
C ASP A 354 -40.14 -3.62 1.03
N ARG A 355 -39.36 -3.08 1.97
CA ARG A 355 -39.08 -1.65 2.12
C ARG A 355 -37.59 -1.40 2.26
N LEU A 356 -37.20 -0.16 1.98
CA LEU A 356 -35.89 0.37 2.28
C LEU A 356 -35.97 1.12 3.61
N LEU A 357 -35.10 0.76 4.54
CA LEU A 357 -34.91 1.43 5.81
C LEU A 357 -33.59 2.18 5.77
N GLY A 358 -33.60 3.41 6.21
CA GLY A 358 -32.38 4.20 6.33
C GLY A 358 -32.31 4.93 7.66
N LYS A 359 -31.08 5.28 8.05
CA LYS A 359 -30.78 5.93 9.31
C LYS A 359 -29.87 7.12 9.07
N ILE A 360 -30.05 8.20 9.82
CA ILE A 360 -29.09 9.30 9.82
C ILE A 360 -27.88 8.87 10.66
N GLU A 361 -26.71 8.86 10.04
CA GLU A 361 -25.45 8.46 10.67
C GLU A 361 -24.70 9.67 11.23
N GLY A 362 -23.91 9.46 12.29
CA GLY A 362 -23.10 10.50 12.91
C GLY A 362 -23.88 11.44 13.84
N ILE A 363 -25.05 11.02 14.33
CA ILE A 363 -25.83 11.74 15.34
C ILE A 363 -26.18 10.83 16.51
N ASP A 364 -26.28 11.41 17.71
CA ASP A 364 -26.62 10.67 18.95
C ASP A 364 -28.11 10.23 19.00
N GLU A 365 -28.97 10.79 18.14
CA GLU A 365 -30.38 10.40 18.03
C GLU A 365 -30.58 9.30 16.97
N ASP A 366 -31.29 8.22 17.31
CA ASP A 366 -31.61 7.15 16.37
C ASP A 366 -32.78 7.53 15.44
N ILE A 367 -32.48 8.39 14.45
CA ILE A 367 -33.46 8.89 13.49
C ILE A 367 -33.48 8.01 12.25
N VAL A 368 -34.53 7.21 12.13
CA VAL A 368 -34.77 6.34 10.99
C VAL A 368 -35.79 6.93 10.01
N TYR A 369 -35.65 6.59 8.74
CA TYR A 369 -36.57 6.93 7.66
C TYR A 369 -36.81 5.71 6.77
N GLU A 370 -38.01 5.60 6.20
CA GLU A 370 -38.40 4.45 5.37
C GLU A 370 -39.01 4.88 4.03
N GLY A 371 -38.85 4.05 3.01
CA GLY A 371 -39.46 4.27 1.69
C GLY A 371 -39.50 2.99 0.87
N ARG A 372 -40.40 2.93 -0.12
CA ARG A 372 -40.51 1.75 -1.01
C ARG A 372 -39.53 1.81 -2.18
N THR A 373 -39.02 2.99 -2.48
CA THR A 373 -38.04 3.20 -3.54
C THR A 373 -36.89 4.05 -3.03
N VAL A 374 -35.71 3.93 -3.65
CA VAL A 374 -34.51 4.72 -3.32
C VAL A 374 -34.83 6.21 -3.31
N ARG A 375 -35.58 6.69 -4.30
CA ARG A 375 -35.96 8.10 -4.43
C ARG A 375 -36.90 8.58 -3.32
N GLU A 376 -37.81 7.72 -2.86
CA GLU A 376 -38.69 8.01 -1.73
C GLU A 376 -37.88 8.07 -0.43
N CYS A 377 -36.96 7.11 -0.24
CA CYS A 377 -36.03 7.09 0.90
C CYS A 377 -35.13 8.33 0.95
N GLU A 378 -34.60 8.79 -0.19
CA GLU A 378 -33.80 10.01 -0.26
C GLU A 378 -34.61 11.25 0.15
N GLN A 379 -35.87 11.35 -0.30
CA GLN A 379 -36.74 12.46 0.09
C GLN A 379 -37.07 12.42 1.58
N ARG A 380 -37.32 11.23 2.13
CA ARG A 380 -37.59 11.02 3.56
C ARG A 380 -36.37 11.30 4.43
N PHE A 381 -35.18 10.97 3.95
CA PHE A 381 -33.92 11.36 4.58
C PHE A 381 -33.78 12.88 4.68
N ARG A 382 -33.99 13.62 3.57
CA ARG A 382 -33.93 15.10 3.58
C ARG A 382 -34.96 15.72 4.53
N GLU A 383 -36.16 15.14 4.60
CA GLU A 383 -37.20 15.54 5.55
C GLU A 383 -36.77 15.29 7.01
N ALA A 384 -36.13 14.14 7.28
CA ALA A 384 -35.64 13.77 8.60
C ALA A 384 -34.50 14.69 9.06
N VAL A 385 -33.52 14.97 8.20
CA VAL A 385 -32.44 15.94 8.48
C VAL A 385 -33.01 17.33 8.71
N SER A 386 -33.97 17.77 7.90
CA SER A 386 -34.61 19.09 8.05
C SER A 386 -35.42 19.21 9.36
N ARG A 387 -35.94 18.11 9.90
CA ARG A 387 -36.60 18.08 11.21
C ARG A 387 -35.60 18.08 12.35
N TYR A 388 -34.52 17.33 12.21
CA TYR A 388 -33.43 17.29 13.19
C TYR A 388 -32.82 18.69 13.40
N LYS A 389 -32.53 19.43 12.32
CA LYS A 389 -32.01 20.81 12.40
C LYS A 389 -32.96 21.85 13.00
N LYS A 390 -34.25 21.51 13.17
CA LYS A 390 -35.27 22.43 13.71
C LYS A 390 -35.61 22.14 15.18
N LYS A 391 -35.14 21.02 15.72
CA LYS A 391 -35.05 20.82 17.16
C LYS A 391 -33.84 21.60 17.68
#